data_AF-A0A849QER5-F1
#
_entry.id   AF-A0A849QER5-F1
#
_cell.length_a   1.000
_cell.length_b   1.000
_cell.length_c   1.000
_cell.angle_alpha   90.00
_cell.angle_beta   90.00
_cell.angle_gamma   90.00
#
_symmetry.space_group_name_H-M   'P 1'
#
loop_
_entity.id
_entity.type
_entity.pdbx_description
1 polymer ?
#
loop_
_entity_poly.entity_id
_entity_poly.type
_entity_poly.pdbx_seq_one_letter_code
_entity_poly.pdbx_strand_id
1 'polypeptide(L)'
;LVPSPQGNTIVNWKIVEAPELAVQWGWTGEGAWLAESTSNMSFTITTLDEYITGNLTIGNFTIEANNTDVARELVLGVWGLTPFFPGLVVAIGQDNLDDLNVTAYASAERVQGNYLNGTMESSYEPVVVGGTSYDCIVFDYEQDPSGYGEPQRTYLAYDTLTGVLVLANTSVTIVNEYNLVLEIQSILSPKLAVPPGPDMLLIVGGLSIFAIVVIVLVVVKRR
;
A
#
# COMPACT_ATOMS: atom_id res chain seq x y z
N LEU A 1 4.39 10.69 5.69
CA LEU A 1 2.95 10.89 5.37
C LEU A 1 2.20 9.72 5.99
N VAL A 2 1.54 9.90 7.14
CA VAL A 2 0.83 8.79 7.82
C VAL A 2 -0.57 8.66 7.20
N PRO A 3 -1.05 7.45 6.86
CA PRO A 3 -2.43 7.24 6.43
C PRO A 3 -3.42 7.88 7.41
N SER A 4 -4.39 8.62 6.89
CA SER A 4 -5.35 9.35 7.73
C SER A 4 -6.21 8.38 8.54
N PRO A 5 -6.37 8.58 9.87
CA PRO A 5 -7.32 7.84 10.70
C PRO A 5 -8.77 7.92 10.21
N GLN A 6 -9.06 8.89 9.33
CA GLN A 6 -10.40 9.16 8.78
C GLN A 6 -10.68 8.38 7.49
N GLY A 7 -9.74 7.52 7.07
CA GLY A 7 -9.83 6.75 5.83
C GLY A 7 -9.56 7.58 4.56
N ASN A 8 -9.88 7.00 3.41
CA ASN A 8 -9.73 7.56 2.06
C ASN A 8 -8.31 8.00 1.69
N THR A 9 -7.29 7.47 2.37
CA THR A 9 -5.91 7.61 1.90
C THR A 9 -5.72 6.70 0.70
N ILE A 10 -5.27 7.28 -0.41
CA ILE A 10 -4.97 6.55 -1.64
C ILE A 10 -3.47 6.41 -1.73
N VAL A 11 -2.98 5.18 -1.69
CA VAL A 11 -1.58 4.87 -1.97
C VAL A 11 -1.50 4.39 -3.41
N ASN A 12 -0.62 5.00 -4.19
CA ASN A 12 -0.42 4.67 -5.60
C ASN A 12 0.99 4.14 -5.81
N TRP A 13 1.08 3.02 -6.51
CA TRP A 13 2.33 2.45 -7.00
C TRP A 13 2.34 2.48 -8.52
N LYS A 14 3.50 2.78 -9.09
CA LYS A 14 3.78 2.53 -10.48
C LYS A 14 4.14 1.06 -10.63
N ILE A 15 3.53 0.39 -11.59
CA ILE A 15 3.92 -0.96 -12.00
C ILE A 15 5.08 -0.80 -12.97
N VAL A 16 6.30 -1.14 -12.54
CA VAL A 16 7.49 -1.07 -13.40
C VAL A 16 7.52 -2.24 -14.35
N GLU A 17 7.20 -3.42 -13.84
CA GLU A 17 7.10 -4.67 -14.58
C GLU A 17 5.87 -5.44 -14.11
N ALA A 18 5.14 -6.02 -15.05
CA ALA A 18 3.95 -6.83 -14.80
C ALA A 18 4.08 -8.18 -15.51
N PRO A 19 3.40 -9.23 -15.03
CA PRO A 19 3.32 -10.51 -15.74
C PRO A 19 2.69 -10.32 -17.13
N GLU A 20 3.24 -11.01 -18.14
CA GLU A 20 2.73 -10.91 -19.53
C GLU A 20 1.35 -11.54 -19.73
N LEU A 21 0.95 -12.42 -18.81
CA LEU A 21 -0.30 -13.15 -18.86
C LEU A 21 -1.22 -12.74 -17.71
N ALA A 22 -2.53 -12.93 -17.91
CA ALA A 22 -3.50 -12.70 -16.86
C ALA A 22 -3.22 -13.62 -15.67
N VAL A 23 -3.14 -13.03 -14.49
CA VAL A 23 -2.84 -13.73 -13.24
C VAL A 23 -4.14 -13.89 -12.46
N GLN A 24 -4.40 -15.10 -12.02
CA GLN A 24 -5.56 -15.41 -11.20
C GLN A 24 -5.48 -14.67 -9.86
N TRP A 25 -6.54 -13.94 -9.49
CA TRP A 25 -6.65 -13.27 -8.20
C TRP A 25 -7.19 -14.21 -7.16
N GLY A 26 -6.49 -14.33 -6.03
CA GLY A 26 -6.78 -15.35 -5.05
C GLY A 26 -6.46 -16.69 -5.69
N TRP A 27 -5.51 -17.46 -5.17
CA TRP A 27 -5.31 -18.83 -5.66
C TRP A 27 -6.61 -19.70 -5.71
N THR A 28 -7.71 -19.19 -5.13
CA THR A 28 -9.11 -19.64 -5.20
C THR A 28 -9.90 -19.32 -6.49
N GLY A 29 -9.48 -18.35 -7.31
CA GLY A 29 -10.10 -18.06 -8.62
C GLY A 29 -11.25 -17.06 -8.63
N GLU A 30 -11.21 -16.06 -7.76
CA GLU A 30 -12.25 -15.00 -7.72
C GLU A 30 -12.18 -14.04 -8.92
N GLY A 31 -11.10 -14.10 -9.70
CA GLY A 31 -10.97 -13.39 -10.96
C GLY A 31 -9.59 -13.57 -11.55
N ALA A 32 -9.27 -12.77 -12.57
CA ALA A 32 -7.91 -12.62 -13.04
C ALA A 32 -7.64 -11.14 -13.33
N TRP A 33 -6.44 -10.69 -13.00
CA TRP A 33 -5.98 -9.35 -13.30
C TRP A 33 -4.93 -9.42 -14.41
N LEU A 34 -4.91 -8.39 -15.23
CA LEU A 34 -3.90 -8.14 -16.25
C LEU A 34 -3.60 -6.66 -16.22
N ALA A 35 -2.32 -6.32 -16.05
CA ALA A 35 -1.84 -4.96 -16.01
C ALA A 35 -0.70 -4.76 -17.00
N GLU A 36 -0.55 -3.53 -17.47
CA GLU A 36 0.57 -3.16 -18.34
C GLU A 36 1.72 -2.64 -17.48
N SER A 37 2.96 -2.98 -17.87
CA SER A 37 4.13 -2.28 -17.37
C SER A 37 3.96 -0.77 -17.62
N THR A 38 4.41 0.04 -16.67
CA THR A 38 4.23 1.50 -16.57
C THR A 38 2.83 2.01 -16.20
N SER A 39 1.84 1.12 -16.03
CA SER A 39 0.53 1.51 -15.47
C SER A 39 0.60 1.73 -13.95
N ASN A 40 -0.53 2.10 -13.34
CA ASN A 40 -0.61 2.37 -11.90
C ASN A 40 -1.47 1.31 -11.20
N MET A 41 -1.01 0.91 -10.02
CA MET A 41 -1.80 0.22 -9.00
C MET A 41 -2.19 1.22 -7.92
N SER A 42 -3.42 1.16 -7.43
CA SER A 42 -3.87 2.00 -6.32
C SER A 42 -4.57 1.20 -5.25
N PHE A 43 -4.36 1.57 -3.99
CA PHE A 43 -5.08 1.03 -2.84
C PHE A 43 -5.71 2.19 -2.07
N THR A 44 -7.04 2.25 -2.09
CA THR A 44 -7.81 3.25 -1.35
C THR A 44 -8.21 2.66 -0.01
N ILE A 45 -7.54 3.10 1.05
CA ILE A 45 -7.79 2.64 2.42
C ILE A 45 -9.17 3.13 2.85
N THR A 46 -10.07 2.21 3.20
CA THR A 46 -11.43 2.51 3.66
C THR A 46 -11.53 2.42 5.17
N THR A 47 -10.85 1.45 5.80
CA THR A 47 -10.83 1.29 7.27
C THR A 47 -9.42 0.98 7.79
N LEU A 48 -9.18 1.36 9.05
CA LEU A 48 -7.91 1.19 9.78
C LEU A 48 -8.16 0.45 11.12
N ASP A 49 -9.03 -0.56 11.09
CA ASP A 49 -9.37 -1.34 12.29
C ASP A 49 -8.28 -2.42 12.55
N GLU A 50 -8.65 -3.62 13.01
CA GLU A 50 -7.71 -4.74 13.23
C GLU A 50 -6.94 -5.12 11.94
N TYR A 51 -7.57 -4.87 10.78
CA TYR A 51 -6.98 -5.07 9.46
C TYR A 51 -7.15 -3.79 8.63
N ILE A 52 -6.11 -3.39 7.91
CA ILE A 52 -6.20 -2.27 6.96
C ILE A 52 -6.96 -2.79 5.74
N THR A 53 -8.20 -2.36 5.56
CA THR A 53 -9.02 -2.73 4.40
C THR A 53 -9.16 -1.57 3.43
N GLY A 54 -9.36 -1.91 2.16
CA GLY A 54 -9.49 -0.92 1.10
C GLY A 54 -9.88 -1.53 -0.22
N ASN A 55 -10.05 -0.63 -1.20
CA ASN A 55 -10.28 -1.02 -2.58
C ASN A 55 -8.94 -1.00 -3.33
N LEU A 56 -8.50 -2.18 -3.78
CA LEU A 56 -7.38 -2.32 -4.69
C LEU A 56 -7.88 -2.16 -6.13
N THR A 57 -7.15 -1.39 -6.93
CA THR A 57 -7.27 -1.39 -8.39
C THR A 57 -5.90 -1.70 -9.01
N ILE A 58 -5.84 -2.72 -9.85
CA ILE A 58 -4.65 -3.12 -10.61
C ILE A 58 -5.05 -3.54 -12.03
N GLY A 59 -4.56 -2.82 -13.03
CA GLY A 59 -4.90 -3.07 -14.43
C GLY A 59 -6.41 -3.05 -14.68
N ASN A 60 -6.96 -4.17 -15.15
CA ASN A 60 -8.39 -4.36 -15.40
C ASN A 60 -9.21 -4.79 -14.17
N PHE A 61 -8.59 -4.96 -13.01
CA PHE A 61 -9.20 -5.58 -11.84
C PHE A 61 -9.40 -4.60 -10.70
N THR A 62 -10.52 -4.73 -9.98
CA THR A 62 -10.79 -3.96 -8.76
C THR A 62 -11.50 -4.85 -7.75
N ILE A 63 -11.02 -4.85 -6.51
CA ILE A 63 -11.56 -5.67 -5.43
C ILE A 63 -11.45 -4.95 -4.08
N GLU A 64 -12.42 -5.19 -3.21
CA GLU A 64 -12.31 -4.85 -1.80
C GLU A 64 -11.58 -5.97 -1.06
N ALA A 65 -10.43 -5.67 -0.47
CA ALA A 65 -9.61 -6.64 0.23
C ALA A 65 -8.82 -5.99 1.37
N ASN A 66 -8.35 -6.81 2.33
CA ASN A 66 -7.38 -6.33 3.29
C ASN A 66 -5.97 -6.28 2.67
N ASN A 67 -5.15 -5.37 3.16
CA ASN A 67 -3.85 -5.07 2.57
C ASN A 67 -2.84 -6.22 2.68
N THR A 68 -2.99 -7.10 3.67
CA THR A 68 -2.13 -8.27 3.86
C THR A 68 -2.45 -9.35 2.85
N ASP A 69 -3.73 -9.63 2.60
CA ASP A 69 -4.16 -10.59 1.58
C ASP A 69 -3.76 -10.11 0.19
N VAL A 70 -3.92 -8.81 -0.10
CA VAL A 70 -3.45 -8.23 -1.35
C VAL A 70 -1.95 -8.44 -1.54
N ALA A 71 -1.15 -8.08 -0.56
CA ALA A 71 0.29 -8.21 -0.68
C ALA A 71 0.73 -9.68 -0.71
N ARG A 72 0.09 -10.57 0.06
CA ARG A 72 0.27 -12.02 -0.04
C ARG A 72 0.04 -12.56 -1.46
N GLU A 73 -1.04 -12.14 -2.11
CA GLU A 73 -1.36 -12.55 -3.49
C GLU A 73 -0.37 -11.95 -4.51
N LEU A 74 0.03 -10.69 -4.35
CA LEU A 74 0.93 -10.01 -5.29
C LEU A 74 2.41 -10.40 -5.13
N VAL A 75 2.87 -10.64 -3.91
CA VAL A 75 4.27 -10.99 -3.61
C VAL A 75 4.45 -12.49 -3.41
N LEU A 76 3.40 -13.26 -3.67
CA LEU A 76 3.34 -14.73 -3.52
C LEU A 76 3.80 -15.19 -2.13
N GLY A 77 3.56 -14.37 -1.10
CA GLY A 77 4.10 -14.52 0.24
C GLY A 77 3.40 -15.58 1.10
N VAL A 78 2.93 -16.69 0.52
CA VAL A 78 1.87 -17.51 1.15
C VAL A 78 2.13 -19.00 1.20
N TRP A 79 3.30 -19.53 1.55
CA TRP A 79 3.38 -20.99 1.77
C TRP A 79 4.39 -21.41 2.86
N GLY A 80 4.57 -20.54 3.85
CA GLY A 80 5.35 -20.81 5.06
C GLY A 80 4.59 -21.71 6.03
N LEU A 81 5.26 -22.60 6.77
CA LEU A 81 4.66 -23.18 7.99
C LEU A 81 4.33 -22.08 9.01
N THR A 82 5.20 -21.07 9.09
CA THR A 82 4.98 -19.84 9.85
C THR A 82 4.45 -18.76 8.91
N PRO A 83 3.29 -18.15 9.18
CA PRO A 83 2.79 -17.05 8.37
C PRO A 83 3.70 -15.82 8.47
N PHE A 84 4.18 -15.36 7.32
CA PHE A 84 4.75 -14.03 7.15
C PHE A 84 3.66 -13.13 6.55
N PHE A 85 3.53 -11.91 7.09
CA PHE A 85 2.45 -10.99 6.72
C PHE A 85 3.02 -9.71 6.09
N PRO A 86 3.63 -9.79 4.88
CA PRO A 86 4.04 -8.62 4.15
C PRO A 86 2.75 -7.91 3.75
N GLY A 87 2.37 -6.81 4.40
CA GLY A 87 1.24 -5.99 3.96
C GLY A 87 1.63 -5.09 2.80
N LEU A 88 0.67 -4.40 2.15
CA LEU A 88 0.99 -3.18 1.39
C LEU A 88 1.38 -2.01 2.32
N VAL A 89 0.92 -2.11 3.57
CA VAL A 89 1.23 -1.20 4.68
C VAL A 89 1.46 -2.06 5.92
N VAL A 90 2.58 -1.90 6.61
CA VAL A 90 2.90 -2.64 7.83
C VAL A 90 2.81 -1.76 9.05
N ALA A 91 2.59 -2.36 10.21
CA ALA A 91 2.69 -1.65 11.48
C ALA A 91 4.12 -1.16 11.70
N ILE A 92 4.27 0.08 12.15
CA ILE A 92 5.55 0.72 12.42
C ILE A 92 5.84 0.77 13.92
N GLY A 93 7.09 1.08 14.28
CA GLY A 93 7.59 1.05 15.65
C GLY A 93 8.43 -0.20 15.90
N GLN A 94 9.41 -0.08 16.80
CA GLN A 94 10.46 -1.09 16.97
C GLN A 94 9.90 -2.50 17.20
N ASP A 95 8.98 -2.65 18.15
CA ASP A 95 8.38 -3.96 18.48
C ASP A 95 7.68 -4.59 17.27
N ASN A 96 6.92 -3.79 16.50
CA ASN A 96 6.20 -4.28 15.32
C ASN A 96 7.16 -4.68 14.18
N LEU A 97 8.23 -3.91 13.98
CA LEU A 97 9.23 -4.20 12.96
C LEU A 97 10.08 -5.42 13.34
N ASP A 98 10.39 -5.59 14.62
CA ASP A 98 11.08 -6.76 15.14
C ASP A 98 10.22 -8.02 14.98
N ASP A 99 8.93 -7.96 15.28
CA ASP A 99 7.99 -9.07 15.07
C ASP A 99 7.86 -9.43 13.58
N LEU A 100 7.75 -8.42 12.71
CA LEU A 100 7.73 -8.63 11.26
C LEU A 100 9.03 -9.30 10.78
N ASN A 101 10.16 -8.91 11.35
CA ASN A 101 11.45 -9.49 11.01
C ASN A 101 11.57 -10.95 11.47
N VAL A 102 11.23 -11.22 12.73
CA VAL A 102 11.25 -12.59 13.27
C VAL A 102 10.35 -13.53 12.46
N THR A 103 9.15 -13.07 12.10
CA THR A 103 8.22 -13.86 11.28
C THR A 103 8.71 -14.06 9.86
N ALA A 104 9.41 -13.09 9.26
CA ALA A 104 10.07 -13.24 7.97
C ALA A 104 11.10 -14.39 8.00
N TYR A 105 12.03 -14.39 8.97
CA TYR A 105 13.01 -15.47 9.12
C TYR A 105 12.35 -16.83 9.39
N ALA A 106 11.36 -16.86 10.28
CA ALA A 106 10.66 -18.10 10.63
C ALA A 106 9.85 -18.67 9.45
N SER A 107 9.37 -17.83 8.54
CA SER A 107 8.66 -18.28 7.34
C SER A 107 9.56 -18.98 6.32
N ALA A 108 10.84 -18.58 6.25
CA ALA A 108 11.83 -19.14 5.34
C ALA A 108 12.63 -20.32 5.94
N GLU A 109 12.34 -20.68 7.20
CA GLU A 109 13.08 -21.70 7.93
C GLU A 109 13.00 -23.07 7.22
N ARG A 110 14.14 -23.74 7.09
CA ARG A 110 14.27 -25.04 6.44
C ARG A 110 13.67 -26.16 7.30
N VAL A 111 12.36 -26.32 7.20
CA VAL A 111 11.59 -27.34 7.92
C VAL A 111 10.84 -28.22 6.93
N GLN A 112 10.71 -29.50 7.26
CA GLN A 112 9.96 -30.43 6.42
C GLN A 112 8.51 -29.97 6.24
N GLY A 113 8.04 -29.91 5.00
CA GLY A 113 6.69 -29.47 4.66
C GLY A 113 6.52 -27.96 4.54
N ASN A 114 7.55 -27.18 4.83
CA ASN A 114 7.56 -25.76 4.49
C ASN A 114 7.88 -25.58 3.00
N TYR A 115 7.02 -24.87 2.26
CA TYR A 115 7.20 -24.62 0.84
C TYR A 115 8.07 -23.40 0.57
N LEU A 116 8.14 -22.47 1.54
CA LEU A 116 9.01 -21.30 1.49
C LEU A 116 10.41 -21.55 2.06
N ASN A 117 10.86 -22.80 2.11
CA ASN A 117 12.25 -23.10 2.48
C ASN A 117 13.19 -22.26 1.61
N GLY A 118 14.05 -21.48 2.25
CA GLY A 118 14.93 -20.58 1.52
C GLY A 118 15.85 -19.80 2.44
N THR A 119 16.36 -18.70 1.89
CA THR A 119 17.19 -17.73 2.58
C THR A 119 16.42 -16.43 2.66
N MET A 120 16.24 -15.90 3.86
CA MET A 120 15.66 -14.59 4.12
C MET A 120 16.74 -13.71 4.74
N GLU A 121 16.96 -12.54 4.17
CA GLU A 121 17.79 -11.48 4.74
C GLU A 121 16.93 -10.28 5.09
N SER A 122 17.31 -9.60 6.18
CA SER A 122 16.66 -8.34 6.58
C SER A 122 17.71 -7.29 6.88
N SER A 123 17.46 -6.06 6.46
CA SER A 123 18.37 -4.93 6.72
C SER A 123 17.59 -3.63 6.85
N TYR A 124 18.18 -2.67 7.56
CA TYR A 124 17.73 -1.29 7.55
C TYR A 124 18.65 -0.50 6.61
N GLU A 125 18.10 -0.01 5.51
CA GLU A 125 18.88 0.65 4.47
C GLU A 125 18.06 1.71 3.72
N PRO A 126 18.73 2.73 3.15
CA PRO A 126 18.07 3.72 2.31
C PRO A 126 17.76 3.13 0.93
N VAL A 127 16.49 3.18 0.52
CA VAL A 127 16.02 2.73 -0.81
C VAL A 127 15.59 3.95 -1.62
N VAL A 128 16.11 4.07 -2.86
CA VAL A 128 15.81 5.21 -3.75
C VAL A 128 14.81 4.80 -4.81
N VAL A 129 13.63 5.42 -4.79
CA VAL A 129 12.55 5.21 -5.77
C VAL A 129 12.11 6.54 -6.35
N GLY A 130 12.03 6.65 -7.68
CA GLY A 130 11.60 7.88 -8.36
C GLY A 130 12.43 9.13 -8.02
N GLY A 131 13.71 8.95 -7.62
CA GLY A 131 14.60 10.02 -7.18
C GLY A 131 14.42 10.48 -5.72
N THR A 132 13.54 9.82 -4.95
CA THR A 132 13.35 10.06 -3.51
C THR A 132 13.98 8.92 -2.71
N SER A 133 14.73 9.25 -1.66
CA SER A 133 15.30 8.28 -0.72
C SER A 133 14.35 8.03 0.45
N TYR A 134 14.12 6.78 0.79
CA TYR A 134 13.28 6.34 1.90
C TYR A 134 14.13 5.49 2.86
N ASP A 135 14.00 5.72 4.16
CA ASP A 135 14.66 4.90 5.18
C ASP A 135 13.80 3.66 5.43
N CYS A 136 14.27 2.51 4.95
CA CYS A 136 13.46 1.30 4.87
C CYS A 136 13.96 0.18 5.78
N ILE A 137 13.02 -0.67 6.22
CA ILE A 137 13.32 -2.07 6.50
C ILE A 137 13.13 -2.85 5.19
N VAL A 138 14.10 -3.67 4.87
CA VAL A 138 14.16 -4.45 3.63
C VAL A 138 14.15 -5.93 3.97
N PHE A 139 13.42 -6.70 3.16
CA PHE A 139 13.39 -8.16 3.18
C PHE A 139 13.79 -8.67 1.80
N ASP A 140 14.85 -9.49 1.75
CA ASP A 140 15.30 -10.14 0.53
C ASP A 140 15.22 -11.66 0.71
N TYR A 141 14.34 -12.29 -0.07
CA TYR A 141 14.04 -13.70 -0.01
C TYR A 141 14.45 -14.40 -1.28
N GLU A 142 15.17 -15.52 -1.14
CA GLU A 142 15.44 -16.47 -2.20
C GLU A 142 15.02 -17.87 -1.75
N GLN A 143 14.06 -18.46 -2.47
CA GLN A 143 13.63 -19.83 -2.24
C GLN A 143 14.76 -20.82 -2.56
N ASP A 144 14.85 -21.90 -1.80
CA ASP A 144 15.73 -23.01 -2.14
C ASP A 144 15.34 -23.62 -3.51
N PRO A 145 16.30 -24.17 -4.27
CA PRO A 145 16.01 -24.84 -5.52
C PRO A 145 14.89 -25.87 -5.41
N SER A 146 13.76 -25.53 -6.01
CA SER A 146 12.65 -26.45 -6.20
C SER A 146 12.94 -27.27 -7.45
N GLY A 147 12.57 -28.55 -7.49
CA GLY A 147 12.71 -29.38 -8.71
C GLY A 147 11.86 -28.90 -9.90
N TYR A 148 11.18 -27.76 -9.77
CA TYR A 148 10.26 -27.17 -10.71
C TYR A 148 10.64 -25.70 -10.96
N GLY A 149 11.02 -25.40 -12.21
CA GLY A 149 11.30 -24.05 -12.68
C GLY A 149 12.38 -23.29 -11.90
N GLU A 150 12.34 -21.96 -11.98
CA GLU A 150 13.27 -21.08 -11.27
C GLU A 150 12.72 -20.73 -9.88
N PRO A 151 13.55 -20.73 -8.82
CA PRO A 151 13.12 -20.43 -7.47
C PRO A 151 12.50 -19.04 -7.34
N GLN A 152 11.54 -18.89 -6.43
CA GLN A 152 10.99 -17.59 -6.12
C GLN A 152 12.07 -16.67 -5.54
N ARG A 153 12.07 -15.42 -5.99
CA ARG A 153 12.83 -14.32 -5.38
C ARG A 153 11.89 -13.17 -5.06
N THR A 154 12.02 -12.59 -3.88
CA THR A 154 11.14 -11.51 -3.44
C THR A 154 11.91 -10.49 -2.60
N TYR A 155 12.02 -9.27 -3.12
CA TYR A 155 12.56 -8.11 -2.43
C TYR A 155 11.43 -7.17 -2.04
N LEU A 156 11.30 -6.84 -0.75
CA LEU A 156 10.29 -5.92 -0.23
C LEU A 156 10.97 -4.84 0.61
N ALA A 157 10.67 -3.58 0.34
CA ALA A 157 11.15 -2.46 1.13
C ALA A 157 9.97 -1.67 1.71
N TYR A 158 9.97 -1.47 3.02
CA TYR A 158 8.94 -0.73 3.74
C TYR A 158 9.54 0.52 4.37
N ASP A 159 8.95 1.69 4.08
CA ASP A 159 9.35 2.94 4.71
C ASP A 159 9.10 2.87 6.22
N THR A 160 10.14 3.00 7.03
CA THR A 160 10.06 2.90 8.50
C THR A 160 9.25 4.03 9.13
N LEU A 161 9.06 5.15 8.42
CA LEU A 161 8.26 6.28 8.91
C LEU A 161 6.76 6.09 8.69
N THR A 162 6.35 5.43 7.60
CA THR A 162 4.94 5.34 7.19
C THR A 162 4.39 3.91 7.15
N GLY A 163 5.27 2.91 7.13
CA GLY A 163 4.94 1.50 6.99
C GLY A 163 4.56 1.11 5.55
N VAL A 164 4.53 2.05 4.62
CA VAL A 164 4.10 1.80 3.24
C VAL A 164 5.19 1.05 2.49
N LEU A 165 4.80 0.05 1.71
CA LEU A 165 5.67 -0.65 0.76
C LEU A 165 6.19 0.36 -0.28
N VAL A 166 7.48 0.64 -0.30
CA VAL A 166 8.10 1.58 -1.26
C VAL A 166 8.56 0.90 -2.53
N LEU A 167 9.01 -0.35 -2.43
CA LEU A 167 9.50 -1.15 -3.53
C LEU A 167 9.12 -2.60 -3.26
N ALA A 168 8.51 -3.25 -4.25
CA ALA A 168 8.44 -4.70 -4.32
C ALA A 168 9.02 -5.16 -5.64
N ASN A 169 9.80 -6.22 -5.61
CA ASN A 169 10.29 -6.92 -6.79
C ASN A 169 10.19 -8.41 -6.50
N THR A 170 9.27 -9.08 -7.19
CA THR A 170 9.07 -10.51 -7.01
C THR A 170 9.10 -11.23 -8.35
N SER A 171 9.73 -12.39 -8.36
CA SER A 171 9.76 -13.28 -9.51
C SER A 171 9.61 -14.74 -9.08
N VAL A 172 8.95 -15.55 -9.91
CA VAL A 172 8.93 -17.01 -9.77
C VAL A 172 8.61 -17.64 -11.13
N THR A 173 9.15 -18.83 -11.39
CA THR A 173 8.75 -19.62 -12.56
C THR A 173 8.34 -21.01 -12.11
N ILE A 174 7.06 -21.36 -12.26
CA ILE A 174 6.58 -22.73 -12.05
C ILE A 174 6.19 -23.35 -13.40
N VAL A 175 5.19 -22.74 -14.04
CA VAL A 175 4.70 -23.11 -15.38
C VAL A 175 4.94 -21.97 -16.36
N ASN A 176 4.57 -20.76 -15.94
CA ASN A 176 4.87 -19.51 -16.63
C ASN A 176 5.69 -18.64 -15.68
N GLU A 177 6.45 -17.71 -16.26
CA GLU A 177 7.16 -16.68 -15.51
C GLU A 177 6.16 -15.68 -14.94
N TYR A 178 6.29 -15.39 -13.65
CA TYR A 178 5.60 -14.32 -12.97
C TYR A 178 6.67 -13.33 -12.50
N ASN A 179 6.63 -12.10 -13.02
CA ASN A 179 7.46 -10.99 -12.56
C ASN A 179 6.55 -9.81 -12.22
N LEU A 180 6.71 -9.26 -11.02
CA LEU A 180 6.01 -8.04 -10.61
C LEU A 180 6.98 -7.11 -9.89
N VAL A 181 7.14 -5.91 -10.44
CA VAL A 181 7.93 -4.84 -9.84
C VAL A 181 7.02 -3.63 -9.61
N LEU A 182 6.93 -3.20 -8.35
CA LEU A 182 6.11 -2.07 -7.90
C LEU A 182 7.00 -1.02 -7.26
N GLU A 183 6.83 0.23 -7.67
CA GLU A 183 7.51 1.39 -7.09
C GLU A 183 6.48 2.36 -6.53
N ILE A 184 6.66 2.84 -5.30
CA ILE A 184 5.78 3.87 -4.74
C ILE A 184 5.82 5.13 -5.62
N GLN A 185 4.63 5.63 -5.95
CA GLN A 185 4.47 6.83 -6.75
C GLN A 185 3.95 8.00 -5.90
N SER A 186 2.93 7.76 -5.06
CA SER A 186 2.39 8.80 -4.18
C SER A 186 1.54 8.24 -3.05
N ILE A 187 1.47 8.99 -1.95
CA ILE A 187 0.50 8.80 -0.86
C ILE A 187 -0.38 10.06 -0.84
N LEU A 188 -1.65 9.91 -1.20
CA LEU A 188 -2.63 10.98 -1.23
C LEU A 188 -3.61 10.81 -0.06
N SER A 189 -3.43 11.60 1.00
CA SER A 189 -4.42 11.69 2.06
C SER A 189 -5.48 12.74 1.70
N PRO A 190 -6.76 12.56 2.07
CA PRO A 190 -7.75 13.62 1.93
C PRO A 190 -7.20 14.85 2.66
N LYS A 191 -7.13 15.99 1.96
CA LYS A 191 -6.89 17.25 2.66
C LYS A 191 -8.01 17.36 3.67
N LEU A 192 -7.67 17.36 4.98
CA LEU A 192 -8.58 17.84 6.00
C LEU A 192 -9.20 19.10 5.42
N ALA A 193 -10.53 19.11 5.29
CA ALA A 193 -11.23 20.36 5.03
C ALA A 193 -10.80 21.27 6.17
N VAL A 194 -9.82 22.14 5.91
CA VAL A 194 -9.40 23.16 6.87
C VAL A 194 -10.72 23.83 7.24
N PRO A 195 -11.16 23.76 8.52
CA PRO A 195 -12.33 24.50 8.93
C PRO A 195 -12.08 25.92 8.44
N PRO A 196 -13.02 26.55 7.71
CA PRO A 196 -12.80 27.89 7.20
C PRO A 196 -12.22 28.73 8.34
N GLY A 197 -10.99 29.21 8.14
CA GLY A 197 -10.26 29.93 9.19
C GLY A 197 -11.08 31.14 9.65
N PRO A 198 -10.67 31.81 10.75
CA PRO A 198 -11.37 33.00 11.25
C PRO A 198 -11.59 34.08 10.17
N ASP A 199 -10.75 34.09 9.12
CA ASP A 199 -10.90 34.98 7.96
C ASP A 199 -12.14 34.69 7.10
N MET A 200 -12.60 33.44 7.00
CA MET A 200 -13.86 33.12 6.30
C MET A 200 -15.10 33.39 7.17
N LEU A 201 -15.00 33.33 8.49
CA LEU A 201 -16.07 33.78 9.40
C LEU A 201 -16.29 35.29 9.31
N LEU A 202 -15.23 36.07 9.04
CA LEU A 202 -15.35 37.51 8.77
C LEU A 202 -16.08 37.81 7.46
N ILE A 203 -15.97 36.95 6.44
CA ILE A 203 -16.68 37.14 5.15
C ILE A 203 -18.18 36.87 5.32
N VAL A 204 -18.57 35.83 6.06
CA VAL A 204 -19.99 35.52 6.34
C VAL A 204 -20.60 36.51 7.35
N GLY A 205 -19.83 36.94 8.35
CA GLY A 205 -20.24 38.00 9.30
C GLY A 205 -20.31 39.39 8.65
N GLY A 206 -19.42 39.70 7.71
CA GLY A 206 -19.41 40.99 7.00
C GLY A 206 -20.58 41.16 6.03
N LEU A 207 -20.95 40.09 5.30
CA LEU A 207 -22.09 40.11 4.37
C LEU A 207 -23.43 40.23 5.11
N SER A 208 -23.56 39.64 6.29
CA SER A 208 -24.78 39.73 7.11
C SER A 208 -24.97 41.12 7.74
N ILE A 209 -23.89 41.79 8.16
CA ILE A 209 -23.96 43.19 8.64
C ILE A 209 -24.30 44.15 7.49
N PHE A 210 -23.72 43.96 6.30
CA PHE A 210 -24.00 44.81 5.13
C PHE A 210 -25.47 44.71 4.69
N ALA A 211 -26.06 43.50 4.71
CA ALA A 211 -27.47 43.29 4.41
C ALA A 211 -28.40 44.00 5.42
N ILE A 212 -28.08 43.98 6.72
CA ILE A 212 -28.86 44.66 7.75
C ILE A 212 -28.78 46.19 7.59
N VAL A 213 -27.60 46.75 7.32
CA VAL A 213 -27.43 48.20 7.10
C VAL A 213 -28.18 48.68 5.85
N VAL A 214 -28.17 47.91 4.76
CA VAL A 214 -28.93 48.23 3.54
C VAL A 214 -30.44 48.20 3.81
N ILE A 215 -30.94 47.22 4.55
CA ILE A 215 -32.37 47.14 4.91
C ILE A 215 -32.78 48.33 5.78
N VAL A 216 -31.99 48.71 6.79
CA VAL A 216 -32.28 49.86 7.65
C VAL A 216 -32.28 51.18 6.86
N LEU A 217 -31.31 51.39 5.96
CA LEU A 217 -31.25 52.59 5.13
C LEU A 217 -32.43 52.69 4.15
N VAL A 218 -32.88 51.58 3.57
CA VAL A 218 -34.04 51.55 2.66
C VAL A 218 -35.34 51.82 3.41
N VAL A 219 -35.48 51.33 4.65
CA VAL A 219 -36.67 51.59 5.49
C VAL A 219 -36.71 53.04 5.97
N VAL A 220 -35.57 53.62 6.36
CA VAL A 220 -35.50 55.03 6.81
C VAL A 220 -35.73 56.01 5.66
N LYS A 221 -35.31 55.70 4.43
CA LYS A 221 -35.60 56.53 3.24
C LYS A 221 -37.05 56.45 2.74
N ARG A 222 -37.84 55.47 3.20
CA ARG A 222 -39.24 55.26 2.79
C ARG A 222 -40.27 55.82 3.79
N ARG A 223 -39.83 56.38 4.92
CA ARG A 223 -40.65 57.25 5.78
C ARG A 223 -40.41 58.70 5.43
#